data_AF-A0A6A7LI12-F1
#
_entry.id   AF-A0A6A7LI12-F1
#
_cell.length_a   1.000
_cell.length_b   1.000
_cell.length_c   1.000
_cell.angle_alpha   90.00
_cell.angle_beta   90.00
_cell.angle_gamma   90.00
#
_symmetry.space_group_name_H-M   'P 1'
#
loop_
_entity.id
_entity.type
_entity.pdbx_description
1 polymer ?
#
loop_
_entity_poly.entity_id
_entity_poly.type
_entity_poly.pdbx_seq_one_letter_code
_entity_poly.pdbx_strand_id
1 'polypeptide(L)' 'MLPAKSEVVIRIPFDDFAGKFVYHCHTMFHGDNGMMGVVEVAE' A
#
# COMPACT_ATOMS: atom_id res chain seq x y z
N MET A 1 8.67 8.80 -2.05
CA MET A 1 7.91 9.49 -3.12
C MET A 1 8.26 8.85 -4.45
N LEU A 2 7.26 8.56 -5.29
CA LEU A 2 7.48 8.04 -6.65
C LEU A 2 7.37 9.23 -7.63
N PRO A 3 8.35 9.45 -8.52
CA PRO A 3 8.26 10.50 -9.55
C PRO A 3 7.03 10.35 -10.44
N ALA A 4 6.53 11.46 -10.97
CA ALA A 4 5.40 11.43 -11.90
C ALA A 4 5.72 10.55 -13.11
N LYS A 5 4.78 9.68 -13.49
CA LYS A 5 4.89 8.73 -14.62
C LYS A 5 5.98 7.67 -14.48
N SER A 6 6.51 7.46 -13.27
CA SER A 6 7.41 6.34 -13.00
C SER A 6 6.64 5.05 -12.68
N GLU A 7 7.31 3.92 -12.85
CA GLU A 7 6.82 2.60 -12.48
C GLU A 7 7.84 1.93 -11.55
N VAL A 8 7.35 1.18 -10.57
CA VAL A 8 8.20 0.43 -9.63
C VAL A 8 7.56 -0.93 -9.34
N VAL A 9 8.39 -1.95 -9.15
CA VAL A 9 7.95 -3.28 -8.72
C VAL A 9 8.35 -3.48 -7.27
N ILE A 10 7.37 -3.73 -6.40
CA ILE A 10 7.56 -4.01 -4.97
C ILE A 10 7.23 -5.49 -4.72
N ARG A 11 8.10 -6.22 -4.02
CA ARG A 11 7.89 -7.62 -3.63
C ARG A 11 7.86 -7.70 -2.11
N ILE A 12 6.78 -8.24 -1.57
CA ILE A 12 6.56 -8.39 -0.12
C ILE A 12 6.27 -9.87 0.14
N PRO A 13 7.09 -10.56 0.95
CA PRO A 13 6.75 -11.89 1.45
C PRO A 13 5.80 -11.73 2.64
N PHE A 14 4.53 -12.11 2.46
CA PHE A 14 3.50 -12.01 3.50
C PHE A 14 3.54 -13.23 4.43
N ASP A 15 4.66 -13.41 5.13
CA ASP A 15 4.97 -14.69 5.80
C ASP A 15 4.55 -14.75 7.27
N ASP A 16 4.32 -13.59 7.91
CA ASP A 16 4.15 -13.52 9.36
C ASP A 16 2.67 -13.52 9.79
N PHE A 17 1.79 -12.82 9.06
CA PHE A 17 0.42 -12.54 9.51
C PHE A 17 -0.57 -12.49 8.34
N ALA A 18 -1.67 -13.24 8.46
CA ALA A 18 -2.86 -13.10 7.64
C ALA A 18 -3.75 -11.94 8.13
N GLY A 19 -4.57 -11.37 7.24
CA GLY A 19 -5.55 -10.34 7.56
C GLY A 19 -5.52 -9.12 6.64
N LYS A 20 -6.20 -8.05 7.08
CA LYS A 20 -6.34 -6.78 6.33
C LYS A 20 -5.22 -5.81 6.65
N PHE A 21 -4.56 -5.35 5.59
CA PHE A 21 -3.53 -4.31 5.65
C PHE A 21 -3.92 -3.12 4.76
N VAL A 22 -3.35 -1.95 5.05
CA VAL A 22 -3.53 -0.75 4.23
C VAL A 22 -2.29 -0.49 3.40
N TYR A 23 -2.50 0.01 2.19
CA TYR A 23 -1.46 0.62 1.39
C TYR A 23 -1.96 1.98 0.91
N HIS A 24 -1.14 3.02 1.07
CA HIS A 24 -1.55 4.38 0.75
C HIS A 24 -0.35 5.26 0.41
N CYS A 25 -0.64 6.44 -0.14
CA CYS A 25 0.37 7.48 -0.22
C CYS A 25 0.74 7.96 1.18
N HIS A 26 2.03 8.04 1.50
CA HIS A 26 2.49 8.52 2.81
C HIS A 26 2.47 10.07 2.93
N THR A 27 1.94 10.77 1.93
CA THR A 27 1.53 12.16 2.07
C THR A 27 0.18 12.18 2.81
N MET A 28 0.19 12.61 4.07
CA MET A 28 -0.96 12.58 4.99
C MET A 28 -2.26 13.04 4.34
N PHE A 29 -2.27 14.24 3.75
CA PHE A 29 -3.47 14.77 3.09
C PHE A 29 -3.97 13.92 1.93
N HIS A 30 -3.13 13.14 1.24
CA HIS A 30 -3.63 12.25 0.20
C HIS A 30 -4.31 11.01 0.80
N GLY A 31 -3.71 10.42 1.83
CA GLY A 31 -4.28 9.26 2.54
C GLY A 31 -5.60 9.61 3.21
N ASP A 32 -5.66 10.75 3.90
CA ASP A 32 -6.88 11.24 4.57
C ASP A 32 -7.99 11.60 3.58
N ASN A 33 -7.62 12.01 2.35
CA ASN A 33 -8.57 12.24 1.25
C ASN A 33 -8.87 10.96 0.43
N GLY A 34 -8.53 9.77 0.95
CA GLY A 34 -8.96 8.50 0.38
C GLY A 34 -8.01 7.88 -0.65
N MET A 35 -6.77 8.38 -0.79
CA MET A 35 -5.72 7.70 -1.58
C MET A 35 -5.12 6.51 -0.79
N MET A 36 -6.00 5.62 -0.36
CA MET A 36 -5.74 4.44 0.47
C MET A 36 -6.53 3.26 -0.08
N GLY A 37 -5.87 2.10 -0.12
CA GLY A 37 -6.49 0.82 -0.44
C GLY A 37 -6.28 -0.19 0.68
N VAL A 38 -7.15 -1.19 0.72
CA VAL A 38 -7.01 -2.36 1.59
C VAL A 38 -6.52 -3.53 0.76
N VAL A 39 -5.58 -4.29 1.30
CA VAL A 39 -5.17 -5.60 0.79
C VAL A 39 -5.48 -6.65 1.85
N GLU A 40 -6.09 -7.76 1.42
CA GLU A 40 -6.31 -8.94 2.26
C GLU A 40 -5.19 -9.94 1.99
N VAL A 41 -4.46 -10.31 3.03
CA VAL A 41 -3.52 -11.43 3.02
C VAL A 41 -4.28 -12.64 3.55
N ALA A 42 -4.59 -13.58 2.66
CA ALA A 42 -5.22 -14.84 3.03
C ALA A 42 -4.16 -15.89 3.38
N GLU A 43 -4.55 -16.89 4.17
CA GLU A 43 -3.77 -18.13 4.41
C GLU A 43 -3.62 -18.98 3.14
#